data_AF-A0AAV8WM83-F1
#
_entry.id   AF-A0AAV8WM83-F1
#
_cell.length_a   1.000
_cell.length_b   1.000
_cell.length_c   1.000
_cell.angle_alpha   90.00
_cell.angle_beta   90.00
_cell.angle_gamma   90.00
#
_symmetry.space_group_name_H-M   'P 1'
#
loop_
_entity.id
_entity.type
_entity.pdbx_description
1 polymer ?
#
loop_
_entity_poly.entity_id
_entity_poly.type
_entity_poly.pdbx_seq_one_letter_code
_entity_poly.pdbx_strand_id
1 'polypeptide(L)'
;MSSVTNQAIPSDSEESTSSNGDMLLPRLNPKDNNNALFLEGDDITWRNPFGLNLKNYGFDTAHGIPPNDLENLIDKRKLELFRIFLDDELIDLMVREANRYAEQVIIEKINDESITCNSRLNDWVETNAIEMHVFLGVLLWVGLDKKPWLSHYWSHSELYNSLVCKFMSRKRFEILLRNNADNTTCPPEDRLHKVQSLISYLVSKYQKFYISSENVCTDETMVPFRGRLKFRQYIKEKRHKSDIKIFKLCVNGAYTYNMKIYCGKESENFVVSVADKLVLGLMNNLLDSGRILFTDNWNTSVGLARKLATRGTLLVGTLRINRKCNPKNVITASLNRGQIFGIESDDGIAVLKWKNKRDVLILSTKQCIETTNIGQHQKPVSIIDYNSTKSFIDVSD
;
A
#
# COMPACT_ATOMS: atom_id res chain seq x y z
N MET A 1 -52.60 -4.15 22.47
CA MET A 1 -53.89 -3.93 21.77
C MET A 1 -53.66 -2.84 20.74
N SER A 2 -54.17 -3.07 19.52
CA SER A 2 -54.20 -2.23 18.29
C SER A 2 -52.84 -1.75 17.73
N SER A 3 -52.28 -2.28 16.63
CA SER A 3 -52.70 -2.18 15.20
C SER A 3 -52.93 -0.71 14.78
N VAL A 4 -52.35 -0.15 13.71
CA VAL A 4 -52.55 -0.51 12.30
C VAL A 4 -51.41 0.06 11.42
N THR A 5 -51.20 -0.66 10.32
CA THR A 5 -50.37 -0.55 9.10
C THR A 5 -50.56 0.67 8.17
N ASN A 6 -49.65 0.70 7.17
CA ASN A 6 -49.74 1.20 5.76
C ASN A 6 -49.00 2.51 5.46
N GLN A 7 -47.88 2.45 4.71
CA GLN A 7 -47.70 2.39 3.24
C GLN A 7 -47.73 3.78 2.60
N ALA A 8 -46.66 4.14 1.88
CA ALA A 8 -46.73 4.78 0.55
C ALA A 8 -45.33 4.85 -0.11
N ILE A 9 -45.27 4.32 -1.33
CA ILE A 9 -44.25 4.51 -2.37
C ILE A 9 -44.67 5.71 -3.24
N PRO A 10 -43.75 6.41 -3.90
CA PRO A 10 -43.78 6.57 -5.38
C PRO A 10 -42.36 6.34 -6.00
N SER A 11 -42.04 5.66 -7.12
CA SER A 11 -42.51 5.63 -8.54
C SER A 11 -42.52 7.03 -9.18
N ASP A 12 -41.88 7.40 -10.30
CA ASP A 12 -41.18 6.75 -11.42
C ASP A 12 -40.33 7.82 -12.16
N SER A 13 -39.43 7.37 -13.07
CA SER A 13 -39.09 7.88 -14.43
C SER A 13 -38.81 9.38 -14.69
N GLU A 14 -38.02 9.87 -15.66
CA GLU A 14 -37.15 9.36 -16.73
C GLU A 14 -36.34 10.58 -17.29
N GLU A 15 -35.21 10.28 -17.95
CA GLU A 15 -34.56 10.96 -19.08
C GLU A 15 -34.25 12.49 -19.10
N SER A 16 -32.97 12.83 -19.31
CA SER A 16 -32.53 13.46 -20.58
C SER A 16 -31.01 13.71 -20.67
N THR A 17 -30.47 13.19 -21.79
CA THR A 17 -29.45 13.73 -22.71
C THR A 17 -28.02 14.09 -22.28
N SER A 18 -27.12 13.42 -23.00
CA SER A 18 -25.68 13.63 -23.16
C SER A 18 -25.28 15.01 -23.70
N SER A 19 -24.11 15.51 -23.29
CA SER A 19 -23.13 16.03 -24.25
C SER A 19 -21.70 15.73 -23.77
N ASN A 20 -20.92 15.15 -24.69
CA ASN A 20 -19.55 14.68 -24.51
C ASN A 20 -18.55 15.84 -24.53
N GLY A 21 -17.59 15.80 -23.63
CA GLY A 21 -16.34 16.57 -23.68
C GLY A 21 -15.17 15.65 -23.34
N ASP A 22 -14.76 14.84 -24.32
CA ASP A 22 -13.62 13.93 -24.22
C ASP A 22 -12.31 14.72 -24.04
N MET A 23 -11.56 14.39 -22.97
CA MET A 23 -10.15 14.77 -22.84
C MET A 23 -9.30 13.50 -22.95
N LEU A 24 -8.53 13.45 -24.03
CA LEU A 24 -7.72 12.33 -24.51
C LEU A 24 -6.64 11.90 -23.49
N LEU A 25 -6.75 10.69 -22.96
CA LEU A 25 -5.62 9.95 -22.39
C LEU A 25 -4.82 9.26 -23.52
N PRO A 26 -3.51 9.01 -23.34
CA PRO A 26 -2.66 8.42 -24.39
C PRO A 26 -3.22 7.07 -24.86
N ARG A 27 -3.42 6.93 -26.17
CA ARG A 27 -3.83 5.67 -26.80
C ARG A 27 -2.78 4.60 -26.51
N LEU A 28 -3.17 3.59 -25.72
CA LEU A 28 -2.47 2.31 -25.69
C LEU A 28 -2.48 1.72 -27.10
N ASN A 29 -1.31 1.24 -27.54
CA ASN A 29 -1.07 0.77 -28.90
C ASN A 29 -1.89 -0.51 -29.15
N PRO A 30 -2.73 -0.62 -30.20
CA PRO A 30 -3.64 -1.76 -30.39
C PRO A 30 -2.97 -3.11 -30.72
N LYS A 31 -1.63 -3.22 -30.65
CA LYS A 31 -0.88 -4.41 -31.04
C LYS A 31 -0.48 -5.34 -29.87
N ASP A 32 -0.79 -4.98 -28.63
CA ASP A 32 -0.53 -5.83 -27.45
C ASP A 32 -1.77 -6.68 -27.05
N ASN A 33 -2.68 -6.93 -27.99
CA ASN A 33 -3.96 -7.58 -27.75
C ASN A 33 -3.86 -9.13 -27.67
N ASN A 34 -2.82 -9.65 -27.01
CA ASN A 34 -2.70 -11.05 -26.60
C ASN A 34 -3.04 -11.25 -25.10
N ASN A 35 -3.80 -10.34 -24.49
CA ASN A 35 -4.49 -10.62 -23.24
C ASN A 35 -5.66 -11.56 -23.54
N ALA A 36 -5.40 -12.87 -23.52
CA ALA A 36 -6.46 -13.86 -23.40
C ALA A 36 -7.34 -13.46 -22.21
N LEU A 37 -8.56 -13.01 -22.52
CA LEU A 37 -9.63 -12.77 -21.56
C LEU A 37 -10.01 -14.13 -20.97
N PHE A 38 -9.28 -14.57 -19.93
CA PHE A 38 -9.76 -15.64 -19.06
C PHE A 38 -11.00 -15.10 -18.36
N LEU A 39 -12.17 -15.48 -18.89
CA LEU A 39 -13.42 -15.21 -18.24
C LEU A 39 -13.38 -15.92 -16.88
N GLU A 40 -13.85 -15.25 -15.83
CA GLU A 40 -14.02 -15.83 -14.50
C GLU A 40 -15.08 -16.94 -14.57
N GLY A 41 -14.70 -18.12 -15.08
CA GLY A 41 -15.64 -19.18 -15.44
C GLY A 41 -15.10 -20.29 -16.34
N ASP A 42 -13.88 -20.20 -16.90
CA ASP A 42 -13.31 -21.33 -17.66
C ASP A 42 -13.25 -22.58 -16.77
N ASP A 43 -13.82 -23.69 -17.26
CA ASP A 43 -13.90 -24.98 -16.55
C ASP A 43 -12.51 -25.41 -16.07
N ILE A 44 -12.25 -25.22 -14.78
CA ILE A 44 -10.96 -25.57 -14.18
C ILE A 44 -10.92 -27.07 -13.96
N THR A 45 -10.01 -27.77 -14.63
CA THR A 45 -9.81 -29.18 -14.38
C THR A 45 -8.80 -29.36 -13.25
N TRP A 46 -9.29 -29.82 -12.10
CA TRP A 46 -8.43 -30.15 -10.98
C TRP A 46 -7.98 -31.61 -11.00
N ARG A 47 -6.70 -31.86 -10.75
CA ARG A 47 -6.06 -33.17 -10.83
C ARG A 47 -5.13 -33.40 -9.64
N ASN A 48 -4.60 -34.62 -9.55
CA ASN A 48 -3.61 -34.94 -8.54
C ASN A 48 -2.36 -34.04 -8.67
N PRO A 49 -1.81 -33.59 -7.54
CA PRO A 49 -0.75 -32.58 -7.47
C PRO A 49 0.63 -33.17 -7.80
N PHE A 50 0.85 -33.53 -9.06
CA PHE A 50 2.12 -34.11 -9.52
C PHE A 50 3.20 -33.07 -9.86
N GLY A 51 2.84 -31.78 -9.86
CA GLY A 51 3.75 -30.68 -10.21
C GLY A 51 4.02 -30.56 -11.71
N LEU A 52 3.22 -31.22 -12.55
CA LEU A 52 3.45 -31.33 -13.99
C LEU A 52 3.03 -30.09 -14.77
N ASN A 53 2.16 -29.24 -14.21
CA ASN A 53 1.66 -28.05 -14.89
C ASN A 53 2.24 -26.75 -14.30
N LEU A 54 3.14 -26.85 -13.31
CA LEU A 54 3.78 -25.69 -12.70
C LEU A 54 4.57 -24.90 -13.75
N LYS A 55 4.39 -23.58 -13.70
CA LYS A 55 5.09 -22.67 -14.60
C LYS A 55 6.40 -22.22 -13.94
N ASN A 56 7.46 -22.18 -14.73
CA ASN A 56 8.74 -21.60 -14.35
C ASN A 56 9.08 -20.50 -15.36
N TYR A 57 9.21 -19.27 -14.86
CA TYR A 57 9.50 -18.11 -15.70
C TYR A 57 10.99 -17.71 -15.67
N GLY A 58 11.79 -18.31 -14.78
CA GLY A 58 13.17 -17.91 -14.53
C GLY A 58 13.28 -16.54 -13.85
N PHE A 59 14.22 -16.41 -12.91
CA PHE A 59 14.57 -15.14 -12.28
C PHE A 59 16.08 -15.00 -12.30
N ASP A 60 16.60 -13.98 -13.00
CA ASP A 60 18.03 -13.77 -13.23
C ASP A 60 18.53 -12.41 -12.74
N THR A 61 17.65 -11.61 -12.14
CA THR A 61 17.98 -10.25 -11.72
C THR A 61 18.74 -10.24 -10.39
N ALA A 62 19.95 -9.69 -10.39
CA ALA A 62 20.65 -9.38 -9.14
C ALA A 62 19.86 -8.32 -8.35
N HIS A 63 19.64 -8.57 -7.05
CA HIS A 63 18.84 -7.68 -6.20
C HIS A 63 19.72 -6.86 -5.25
N GLY A 64 19.17 -5.77 -4.72
CA GLY A 64 19.87 -4.83 -3.85
C GLY A 64 20.06 -3.47 -4.50
N ILE A 65 21.03 -2.70 -4.02
CA ILE A 65 21.34 -1.37 -4.57
C ILE A 65 21.94 -1.56 -5.98
N PRO A 66 21.51 -0.80 -7.00
CA PRO A 66 22.12 -0.86 -8.32
C PRO A 66 23.65 -0.67 -8.25
N PRO A 67 24.48 -1.46 -8.97
CA PRO A 67 25.93 -1.41 -8.83
C PRO A 67 26.53 0.00 -9.04
N ASN A 68 26.04 0.72 -10.05
CA ASN A 68 26.47 2.10 -10.34
C ASN A 68 26.16 3.08 -9.20
N ASP A 69 25.09 2.82 -8.44
CA ASP A 69 24.75 3.61 -7.26
C ASP A 69 25.59 3.14 -6.07
N LEU A 70 25.76 1.82 -5.87
CA LEU A 70 26.45 1.24 -4.71
C LEU A 70 27.86 1.80 -4.50
N GLU A 71 28.66 1.93 -5.57
CA GLU A 71 30.01 2.51 -5.50
C GLU A 71 29.99 3.94 -4.93
N ASN A 72 28.96 4.71 -5.27
CA ASN A 72 28.77 6.08 -4.79
C ASN A 72 28.15 6.15 -3.38
N LEU A 73 27.68 5.03 -2.82
CA LEU A 73 26.96 4.99 -1.55
C LEU A 73 27.74 4.34 -0.41
N ILE A 74 28.70 3.47 -0.70
CA ILE A 74 29.35 2.63 0.33
C ILE A 74 30.08 3.43 1.42
N ASP A 75 30.68 4.55 1.03
CA ASP A 75 31.45 5.43 1.94
C ASP A 75 30.64 6.62 2.45
N LYS A 76 29.36 6.73 2.09
CA LYS A 76 28.52 7.86 2.50
C LYS A 76 28.13 7.76 3.96
N ARG A 77 28.12 8.92 4.62
CA ARG A 77 27.64 9.03 5.99
C ARG A 77 26.13 8.75 6.04
N LYS A 78 25.63 8.30 7.19
CA LYS A 78 24.19 7.99 7.40
C LYS A 78 23.25 9.13 6.95
N LEU A 79 23.64 10.38 7.20
CA LEU A 79 22.86 11.56 6.77
C LEU A 79 22.83 11.70 5.23
N GLU A 80 23.94 11.42 4.56
CA GLU A 80 24.03 11.49 3.10
C GLU A 80 23.21 10.39 2.45
N LEU A 81 23.17 9.19 3.05
CA LEU A 81 22.27 8.11 2.63
C LEU A 81 20.80 8.50 2.79
N PHE A 82 20.45 9.15 3.91
CA PHE A 82 19.09 9.63 4.16
C PHE A 82 18.66 10.70 3.14
N ARG A 83 19.58 11.60 2.77
CA ARG A 83 19.34 12.68 1.78
C ARG A 83 19.17 12.20 0.34
N ILE A 84 19.39 10.92 0.04
CA ILE A 84 19.06 10.35 -1.26
C ILE A 84 17.54 10.29 -1.48
N PHE A 85 16.79 10.08 -0.39
CA PHE A 85 15.33 10.07 -0.41
C PHE A 85 14.73 11.46 -0.16
N LEU A 86 15.48 12.33 0.52
CA LEU A 86 15.15 13.74 0.77
C LEU A 86 16.17 14.64 0.07
N ASP A 87 16.21 14.54 -1.26
CA ASP A 87 17.12 15.33 -2.07
C ASP A 87 16.60 16.76 -2.28
N ASP A 88 17.43 17.59 -2.90
CA ASP A 88 17.12 19.01 -3.08
C ASP A 88 15.82 19.23 -3.86
N GLU A 89 15.50 18.38 -4.83
CA GLU A 89 14.24 18.47 -5.58
C GLU A 89 13.01 18.21 -4.72
N LEU A 90 13.05 17.20 -3.82
CA LEU A 90 11.96 16.98 -2.87
C LEU A 90 11.83 18.14 -1.88
N ILE A 91 12.96 18.64 -1.38
CA ILE A 91 12.98 19.76 -0.44
C ILE A 91 12.42 21.02 -1.10
N ASP A 92 12.81 21.31 -2.34
CA ASP A 92 12.30 22.44 -3.11
C ASP A 92 10.82 22.29 -3.41
N LEU A 93 10.34 21.06 -3.69
CA LEU A 93 8.91 20.77 -3.77
C LEU A 93 8.19 21.11 -2.46
N MET A 94 8.70 20.67 -1.32
CA MET A 94 8.11 20.97 -0.02
C MET A 94 8.10 22.47 0.28
N VAL A 95 9.19 23.18 -0.01
CA VAL A 95 9.32 24.63 0.18
C VAL A 95 8.30 25.38 -0.69
N ARG A 96 8.27 25.08 -1.98
CA ARG A 96 7.35 25.70 -2.94
C ARG A 96 5.89 25.49 -2.56
N GLU A 97 5.51 24.25 -2.22
CA GLU A 97 4.12 23.95 -1.85
C GLU A 97 3.75 24.52 -0.48
N ALA A 98 4.69 24.63 0.46
CA ALA A 98 4.45 25.28 1.75
C ALA A 98 4.24 26.80 1.60
N ASN A 99 5.08 27.46 0.81
CA ASN A 99 4.96 28.90 0.51
C ASN A 99 3.66 29.19 -0.24
N ARG A 100 3.37 28.44 -1.30
CA ARG A 100 2.13 28.57 -2.08
C ARG A 100 0.88 28.37 -1.22
N TYR A 101 0.84 27.30 -0.42
CA TYR A 101 -0.33 27.02 0.44
C TYR A 101 -0.57 28.15 1.45
N ALA A 102 0.49 28.64 2.08
CA ALA A 102 0.38 29.71 3.06
C ALA A 102 -0.15 31.00 2.42
N GLU A 103 0.38 31.39 1.27
CA GLU A 103 -0.09 32.55 0.50
C GLU A 103 -1.59 32.42 0.16
N GLN A 104 -2.00 31.28 -0.40
CA GLN A 104 -3.40 31.04 -0.76
C GLN A 104 -4.34 31.17 0.44
N VAL A 105 -4.01 30.54 1.57
CA VAL A 105 -4.85 30.57 2.78
C VAL A 105 -4.88 31.97 3.39
N ILE A 106 -3.78 32.72 3.34
CA ILE A 106 -3.75 34.11 3.83
C ILE A 106 -4.67 34.98 2.98
N ILE A 107 -4.56 34.91 1.64
CA ILE A 107 -5.40 35.66 0.71
C ILE A 107 -6.88 35.31 0.89
N GLU A 108 -7.22 34.02 0.93
CA GLU A 108 -8.59 33.53 1.16
C GLU A 108 -9.18 34.13 2.45
N LYS A 109 -8.43 34.07 3.55
CA LYS A 109 -8.92 34.58 4.84
C LYS A 109 -9.00 36.10 4.92
N ILE A 110 -8.16 36.82 4.19
CA ILE A 110 -8.26 38.28 4.05
C ILE A 110 -9.54 38.62 3.29
N ASN A 111 -9.80 37.95 2.16
CA ASN A 111 -10.99 38.18 1.34
C ASN A 111 -12.28 37.84 2.10
N ASP A 112 -12.27 36.80 2.93
CA ASP A 112 -13.42 36.38 3.75
C ASP A 112 -13.52 37.13 5.10
N GLU A 113 -12.65 38.13 5.34
CA GLU A 113 -12.57 38.89 6.60
C GLU A 113 -12.45 38.00 7.87
N SER A 114 -11.89 36.79 7.71
CA SER A 114 -11.84 35.76 8.76
C SER A 114 -10.48 35.64 9.46
N ILE A 115 -9.47 36.40 9.00
CA ILE A 115 -8.17 36.46 9.64
C ILE A 115 -8.21 37.35 10.89
N THR A 116 -8.01 36.75 12.07
CA THR A 116 -7.95 37.50 13.32
C THR A 116 -6.55 38.09 13.55
N CYS A 117 -6.44 39.19 14.31
CA CYS A 117 -5.15 39.78 14.68
C CYS A 117 -4.21 38.80 15.40
N ASN A 118 -4.78 37.84 16.14
CA ASN A 118 -4.05 36.79 16.86
C ASN A 118 -3.75 35.54 16.01
N SER A 119 -4.11 35.56 14.72
CA SER A 119 -3.81 34.46 13.81
C SER A 119 -2.31 34.32 13.64
N ARG A 120 -1.80 33.11 13.85
CA ARG A 120 -0.38 32.79 13.61
C ARG A 120 0.03 32.94 12.15
N LEU A 121 -0.94 32.99 11.23
CA LEU A 121 -0.68 33.25 9.81
C LEU A 121 -0.21 34.68 9.56
N ASN A 122 -0.50 35.62 10.47
CA ASN A 122 0.01 37.00 10.39
C ASN A 122 1.54 37.06 10.53
N ASP A 123 2.14 36.02 11.12
CA ASP A 123 3.59 35.89 11.28
C ASP A 123 4.21 34.98 10.20
N TRP A 124 3.49 34.72 9.11
CA TRP A 124 4.03 33.94 8.00
C TRP A 124 5.18 34.70 7.35
N VAL A 125 6.30 34.00 7.25
CA VAL A 125 7.45 34.36 6.41
C VAL A 125 7.72 33.16 5.53
N GLU A 126 8.11 33.39 4.28
CA GLU A 126 8.46 32.31 3.36
C GLU A 126 9.51 31.40 3.99
N THR A 127 9.33 30.09 3.82
CA THR A 127 10.32 29.09 4.18
C THR A 127 11.31 28.90 3.04
N ASN A 128 12.43 28.25 3.33
CA ASN A 128 13.48 27.93 2.37
C ASN A 128 14.04 26.53 2.64
N ALA A 129 14.90 26.03 1.76
CA ALA A 129 15.47 24.69 1.87
C ALA A 129 16.20 24.45 3.21
N ILE A 130 16.93 25.45 3.73
CA ILE A 130 17.65 25.33 5.01
C ILE A 130 16.66 25.13 6.15
N GLU A 131 15.63 25.97 6.24
CA GLU A 131 14.61 25.87 7.27
C GLU A 131 13.81 24.56 7.15
N MET A 132 13.50 24.12 5.94
CA MET A 132 12.79 22.85 5.71
C MET A 132 13.59 21.63 6.18
N HIS A 133 14.91 21.63 5.98
CA HIS A 133 15.79 20.62 6.57
C HIS A 133 15.76 20.63 8.10
N VAL A 134 15.78 21.81 8.71
CA VAL A 134 15.67 21.95 10.17
C VAL A 134 14.32 21.42 10.66
N PHE A 135 13.23 21.76 9.96
CA PHE A 135 11.88 21.28 10.27
C PHE A 135 11.79 19.75 10.24
N LEU A 136 12.32 19.12 9.19
CA LEU A 136 12.40 17.66 9.08
C LEU A 136 13.29 17.04 10.17
N GLY A 137 14.41 17.68 10.51
CA GLY A 137 15.26 17.28 11.64
C GLY A 137 14.53 17.31 12.98
N VAL A 138 13.71 18.35 13.22
CA VAL A 138 12.85 18.44 14.42
C VAL A 138 11.77 17.35 14.40
N LEU A 139 11.16 17.05 13.25
CA LEU A 139 10.18 15.97 13.12
C LEU A 139 10.80 14.60 13.47
N LEU A 140 12.01 14.32 13.00
CA LEU A 140 12.76 13.11 13.37
C LEU A 140 13.09 13.08 14.86
N TRP A 141 13.50 14.22 15.44
CA TRP A 141 13.77 14.34 16.89
C TRP A 141 12.54 14.01 17.72
N VAL A 142 11.38 14.59 17.39
CA VAL A 142 10.06 14.31 17.99
C VAL A 142 9.63 12.85 17.74
N GLY A 143 10.13 12.26 16.65
CA GLY A 143 10.05 10.84 16.35
C GLY A 143 10.71 9.96 17.42
N LEU A 144 11.91 10.34 17.86
CA LEU A 144 12.78 9.56 18.74
C LEU A 144 12.53 9.84 20.23
N ASP A 145 12.48 11.12 20.63
CA ASP A 145 12.30 11.54 22.03
C ASP A 145 10.82 11.79 22.35
N LYS A 146 10.04 10.74 22.60
CA LYS A 146 8.58 10.87 22.79
C LYS A 146 8.21 11.59 24.09
N LYS A 147 7.76 12.84 23.97
CA LYS A 147 7.14 13.61 25.07
C LYS A 147 5.60 13.52 25.07
N PRO A 148 4.93 13.69 26.23
CA PRO A 148 3.46 13.56 26.33
C PRO A 148 2.66 14.52 25.44
N TRP A 149 3.17 15.74 25.25
CA TRP A 149 2.53 16.78 24.45
C TRP A 149 3.55 17.46 23.55
N LEU A 150 3.12 17.90 22.36
CA LEU A 150 3.99 18.62 21.42
C LEU A 150 4.58 19.90 22.03
N SER A 151 3.84 20.58 22.91
CA SER A 151 4.33 21.77 23.60
C SER A 151 5.55 21.50 24.50
N HIS A 152 5.71 20.26 24.99
CA HIS A 152 6.76 19.93 25.95
C HIS A 152 8.16 19.98 25.36
N TYR A 153 8.33 19.83 24.04
CA TYR A 153 9.64 19.99 23.38
C TYR A 153 10.18 21.43 23.45
N TRP A 154 9.33 22.40 23.79
CA TRP A 154 9.69 23.80 24.01
C TRP A 154 9.47 24.24 25.46
N SER A 155 9.33 23.30 26.40
CA SER A 155 9.17 23.61 27.81
C SER A 155 10.52 23.93 28.47
N HIS A 156 10.52 24.89 29.39
CA HIS A 156 11.68 25.21 30.24
C HIS A 156 11.78 24.32 31.49
N SER A 157 10.80 23.44 31.72
CA SER A 157 10.85 22.48 32.81
C SER A 157 11.97 21.47 32.58
N GLU A 158 12.76 21.22 33.63
CA GLU A 158 13.86 20.26 33.61
C GLU A 158 13.40 18.85 33.18
N LEU A 159 12.17 18.46 33.55
CA LEU A 159 11.54 17.19 33.16
C LEU A 159 11.35 17.02 31.65
N TYR A 160 11.29 18.11 30.91
CA TYR A 160 11.01 18.11 29.46
C TYR A 160 12.11 18.75 28.64
N ASN A 161 13.33 18.84 29.20
CA ASN A 161 14.47 19.43 28.53
C ASN A 161 14.66 18.84 27.11
N SER A 162 14.91 19.71 26.15
CA SER A 162 15.07 19.37 24.74
C SER A 162 15.86 20.46 24.03
N LEU A 163 16.62 20.06 23.00
CA LEU A 163 17.36 21.01 22.16
C LEU A 163 16.51 21.58 21.03
N VAL A 164 15.29 21.09 20.82
CA VAL A 164 14.41 21.50 19.71
C VAL A 164 14.20 23.02 19.68
N CYS A 165 14.05 23.66 20.84
CA CYS A 165 13.86 25.11 20.94
C CYS A 165 15.05 25.94 20.43
N LYS A 166 16.26 25.37 20.35
CA LYS A 166 17.45 26.03 19.79
C LYS A 166 17.43 26.09 18.26
N PHE A 167 16.67 25.20 17.61
CA PHE A 167 16.65 25.07 16.16
C PHE A 167 15.44 25.74 15.52
N MET A 168 14.27 25.66 16.17
CA MET A 168 13.04 26.24 15.66
C MET A 168 12.10 26.60 16.80
N SER A 169 11.40 27.73 16.71
CA SER A 169 10.39 28.11 17.70
C SER A 169 9.14 27.23 17.57
N ARG A 170 8.42 27.00 18.68
CA ARG A 170 7.16 26.24 18.68
C ARG A 170 6.15 26.83 17.69
N LYS A 171 6.03 28.16 17.70
CA LYS A 171 5.10 28.90 16.83
C LYS A 171 5.40 28.63 15.36
N ARG A 172 6.68 28.72 14.96
CA ARG A 172 7.11 28.46 13.58
C ARG A 172 6.90 26.99 13.18
N PHE A 173 7.26 26.05 14.05
CA PHE A 173 7.03 24.62 13.81
C PHE A 173 5.55 24.29 13.60
N GLU A 174 4.66 24.80 14.46
CA GLU A 174 3.21 24.59 14.35
C GLU A 174 2.58 25.30 13.12
N ILE A 175 3.22 26.34 12.59
CA ILE A 175 2.83 26.97 11.32
C ILE A 175 3.22 26.07 10.14
N LEU A 176 4.48 25.62 10.08
CA LEU A 176 4.97 24.75 9.00
C LEU A 176 4.23 23.39 8.95
N LEU A 177 3.79 22.87 10.10
CA LEU A 177 3.00 21.63 10.17
C LEU A 177 1.66 21.68 9.41
N ARG A 178 1.12 22.87 9.14
CA ARG A 178 -0.19 23.05 8.48
C ARG A 178 -0.12 23.00 6.96
N ASN A 179 1.05 23.23 6.38
CA ASN A 179 1.15 23.70 5.01
C ASN A 179 1.54 22.58 4.07
N ASN A 180 0.61 22.14 3.22
CA ASN A 180 0.90 21.22 2.13
C ASN A 180 -0.06 21.42 0.96
N ALA A 181 0.54 21.69 -0.20
CA ALA A 181 -0.02 21.67 -1.55
C ALA A 181 -0.84 22.86 -2.05
N ASP A 182 -0.90 22.97 -3.37
CA ASP A 182 -1.74 23.87 -4.14
C ASP A 182 -3.24 23.56 -4.01
N ASN A 183 -4.03 24.49 -3.47
CA ASN A 183 -5.49 24.35 -3.38
C ASN A 183 -6.20 24.74 -4.69
N THR A 184 -5.56 25.47 -5.62
CA THR A 184 -6.21 25.94 -6.86
C THR A 184 -6.47 24.82 -7.84
N THR A 185 -5.66 23.77 -7.78
CA THR A 185 -5.73 22.63 -8.69
C THR A 185 -6.40 21.42 -8.06
N CYS A 186 -7.00 21.54 -6.87
CA CYS A 186 -7.52 20.40 -6.10
C CYS A 186 -8.84 19.90 -6.70
N PRO A 187 -8.87 18.70 -7.34
CA PRO A 187 -10.12 18.13 -7.82
C PRO A 187 -11.03 17.77 -6.63
N PRO A 188 -12.35 18.01 -6.69
CA PRO A 188 -13.27 17.71 -5.58
C PRO A 188 -13.24 16.24 -5.13
N GLU A 189 -12.95 15.33 -6.06
CA GLU A 189 -12.94 13.88 -5.85
C GLU A 189 -11.56 13.32 -5.45
N ASP A 190 -10.48 14.07 -5.66
CA ASP A 190 -9.13 13.61 -5.28
C ASP A 190 -8.88 13.87 -3.80
N ARG A 191 -9.00 12.79 -3.03
CA ARG A 191 -8.82 12.80 -1.57
C ARG A 191 -7.35 12.86 -1.16
N LEU A 192 -6.40 12.60 -2.06
CA LEU A 192 -4.96 12.60 -1.79
C LEU A 192 -4.23 13.79 -2.41
N HIS A 193 -4.90 14.64 -3.18
CA HIS A 193 -4.31 15.78 -3.90
C HIS A 193 -3.18 16.48 -3.13
N LYS A 194 -3.42 16.77 -1.83
CA LYS A 194 -2.47 17.50 -0.98
C LYS A 194 -1.16 16.80 -0.64
N VAL A 195 -1.10 15.48 -0.80
CA VAL A 195 0.06 14.65 -0.45
C VAL A 195 0.51 13.76 -1.61
N GLN A 196 -0.27 13.67 -2.68
CA GLN A 196 -0.03 12.75 -3.79
C GLN A 196 1.30 13.03 -4.48
N SER A 197 1.66 14.30 -4.70
CA SER A 197 2.95 14.68 -5.30
C SER A 197 4.14 14.19 -4.48
N LEU A 198 4.11 14.41 -3.16
CA LEU A 198 5.14 13.95 -2.23
C LEU A 198 5.24 12.42 -2.20
N ILE A 199 4.11 11.72 -2.14
CA ILE A 199 4.08 10.25 -2.10
C ILE A 199 4.61 9.68 -3.41
N SER A 200 4.15 10.18 -4.56
CA SER A 200 4.60 9.73 -5.88
C SER A 200 6.11 9.95 -6.04
N TYR A 201 6.62 11.09 -5.57
CA TYR A 201 8.05 11.39 -5.60
C TYR A 201 8.86 10.39 -4.77
N LEU A 202 8.46 10.17 -3.52
CA LEU A 202 9.14 9.22 -2.62
C LEU A 202 9.09 7.78 -3.15
N VAL A 203 7.92 7.33 -3.64
CA VAL A 203 7.79 6.01 -4.26
C VAL A 203 8.72 5.85 -5.47
N SER A 204 8.85 6.89 -6.30
CA SER A 204 9.80 6.84 -7.43
C SER A 204 11.25 6.66 -6.97
N LYS A 205 11.64 7.27 -5.84
CA LYS A 205 12.98 7.09 -5.24
C LYS A 205 13.13 5.68 -4.66
N TYR A 206 12.08 5.15 -4.01
CA TYR A 206 12.12 3.79 -3.46
C TYR A 206 12.37 2.75 -4.56
N GLN A 207 11.72 2.91 -5.70
CA GLN A 207 11.87 2.01 -6.85
C GLN A 207 13.19 2.19 -7.58
N LYS A 208 13.74 3.42 -7.59
CA LYS A 208 15.01 3.73 -8.24
C LYS A 208 16.21 3.11 -7.50
N PHE A 209 16.27 3.27 -6.19
CA PHE A 209 17.49 2.96 -5.42
C PHE A 209 17.58 1.52 -4.91
N TYR A 210 16.59 0.69 -5.25
CA TYR A 210 16.59 -0.72 -4.85
C TYR A 210 16.01 -1.62 -5.93
N ILE A 211 16.84 -2.52 -6.45
CA ILE A 211 16.43 -3.59 -7.34
C ILE A 211 15.80 -4.70 -6.50
N SER A 212 14.52 -4.98 -6.76
CA SER A 212 13.76 -6.00 -6.01
C SER A 212 14.31 -7.41 -6.17
N SER A 213 14.30 -8.16 -5.07
CA SER A 213 14.48 -9.62 -5.02
C SER A 213 13.40 -10.39 -5.76
N GLU A 214 13.62 -11.70 -5.92
CA GLU A 214 12.66 -12.65 -6.49
C GLU A 214 11.36 -12.70 -5.68
N ASN A 215 11.48 -12.85 -4.35
CA ASN A 215 10.36 -12.88 -3.44
C ASN A 215 9.96 -11.48 -3.03
N VAL A 216 8.67 -11.16 -3.20
CA VAL A 216 8.07 -9.88 -2.80
C VAL A 216 6.73 -10.14 -2.12
N CYS A 217 6.27 -9.24 -1.26
CA CYS A 217 4.98 -9.42 -0.61
C CYS A 217 4.18 -8.14 -0.48
N THR A 218 2.86 -8.27 -0.57
CA THR A 218 1.92 -7.18 -0.36
C THR A 218 1.10 -7.41 0.89
N ASP A 219 0.97 -6.36 1.68
CA ASP A 219 0.02 -6.33 2.79
C ASP A 219 -0.31 -4.89 3.17
N GLU A 220 -1.00 -4.73 4.29
CA GLU A 220 -1.65 -3.51 4.71
C GLU A 220 -1.03 -3.01 6.00
N THR A 221 -0.52 -1.78 5.99
CA THR A 221 -0.12 -1.07 7.19
C THR A 221 -1.17 -0.04 7.60
N MET A 222 -1.22 0.25 8.90
CA MET A 222 -2.16 1.21 9.48
C MET A 222 -1.39 2.34 10.15
N VAL A 223 -1.61 3.57 9.69
CA VAL A 223 -1.07 4.77 10.34
C VAL A 223 -2.13 5.35 11.28
N PRO A 224 -1.91 5.35 12.61
CA PRO A 224 -2.90 5.87 13.55
C PRO A 224 -3.26 7.31 13.29
N PHE A 225 -4.55 7.60 13.14
CA PHE A 225 -5.02 8.95 12.83
C PHE A 225 -6.30 9.31 13.58
N ARG A 226 -6.22 10.39 14.37
CA ARG A 226 -7.36 11.00 15.05
C ARG A 226 -7.62 12.38 14.48
N GLY A 227 -8.69 12.52 13.71
CA GLY A 227 -9.06 13.78 13.08
C GLY A 227 -10.18 13.56 12.05
N ARG A 228 -10.68 14.65 11.45
CA ARG A 228 -11.68 14.59 10.39
C ARG A 228 -11.00 14.22 9.07
N LEU A 229 -11.23 13.01 8.58
CA LEU A 229 -10.71 12.52 7.30
C LEU A 229 -11.73 11.57 6.66
N LYS A 230 -12.09 11.81 5.39
CA LYS A 230 -13.17 11.08 4.70
C LYS A 230 -12.91 9.58 4.55
N PHE A 231 -11.65 9.17 4.40
CA PHE A 231 -11.26 7.79 4.08
C PHE A 231 -10.61 7.03 5.25
N ARG A 232 -10.73 7.58 6.46
CA ARG A 232 -10.28 6.93 7.70
C ARG A 232 -10.96 5.57 7.87
N GLN A 233 -10.17 4.53 8.13
CA GLN A 233 -10.68 3.18 8.38
C GLN A 233 -10.94 2.97 9.87
N TYR A 234 -12.08 2.36 10.19
CA TYR A 234 -12.39 1.95 11.55
C TYR A 234 -12.17 0.45 11.73
N ILE A 235 -11.22 0.07 12.58
CA ILE A 235 -10.94 -1.34 12.90
C ILE A 235 -11.30 -1.59 14.36
N LYS A 236 -12.45 -2.25 14.59
CA LYS A 236 -13.04 -2.46 15.92
C LYS A 236 -12.10 -3.18 16.90
N GLU A 237 -11.28 -4.09 16.39
CA GLU A 237 -10.44 -5.02 17.16
C GLU A 237 -9.06 -4.45 17.51
N LYS A 238 -8.66 -3.29 16.97
CA LYS A 238 -7.35 -2.68 17.24
C LYS A 238 -7.39 -1.66 18.38
N ARG A 239 -6.26 -1.50 19.09
CA ARG A 239 -6.08 -0.51 20.18
C ARG A 239 -6.28 0.93 19.67
N HIS A 240 -5.71 1.24 18.52
CA HIS A 240 -6.04 2.42 17.72
C HIS A 240 -7.11 2.00 16.72
N LYS A 241 -8.33 2.52 16.89
CA LYS A 241 -9.49 2.08 16.12
C LYS A 241 -9.69 2.87 14.83
N SER A 242 -8.92 3.93 14.63
CA SER A 242 -9.13 4.94 13.60
C SER A 242 -7.79 5.25 12.96
N ASP A 243 -7.63 4.80 11.73
CA ASP A 243 -6.32 4.74 11.08
C ASP A 243 -6.45 5.11 9.59
N ILE A 244 -5.32 5.50 8.98
CA ILE A 244 -5.16 5.57 7.54
C ILE A 244 -4.60 4.22 7.09
N LYS A 245 -5.32 3.54 6.20
CA LYS A 245 -4.87 2.27 5.62
C LYS A 245 -3.97 2.54 4.42
N ILE A 246 -2.82 1.90 4.40
CA ILE A 246 -1.84 1.96 3.31
C ILE A 246 -1.55 0.53 2.87
N PHE A 247 -1.65 0.26 1.58
CA PHE A 247 -1.14 -0.98 1.00
C PHE A 247 0.33 -0.80 0.66
N LYS A 248 1.18 -1.70 1.13
CA LYS A 248 2.62 -1.72 0.86
C LYS A 248 2.98 -2.93 0.03
N LEU A 249 3.99 -2.77 -0.81
CA LEU A 249 4.75 -3.85 -1.44
C LEU A 249 6.16 -3.83 -0.86
N CYS A 250 6.51 -4.87 -0.11
CA CYS A 250 7.81 -5.03 0.51
C CYS A 250 8.63 -6.11 -0.18
N VAL A 251 9.94 -5.89 -0.22
CA VAL A 251 10.93 -6.79 -0.83
C VAL A 251 11.94 -7.23 0.24
N ASN A 252 12.92 -8.07 -0.13
CA ASN A 252 13.94 -8.55 0.79
C ASN A 252 14.58 -7.40 1.60
N GLY A 253 14.84 -7.64 2.89
CA GLY A 253 15.32 -6.62 3.83
C GLY A 253 14.22 -5.73 4.41
N ALA A 254 12.95 -6.11 4.29
CA ALA A 254 11.80 -5.33 4.75
C ALA A 254 11.72 -3.93 4.11
N TYR A 255 12.26 -3.79 2.89
CA TYR A 255 12.28 -2.53 2.17
C TYR A 255 10.93 -2.28 1.50
N THR A 256 10.31 -1.13 1.76
CA THR A 256 9.08 -0.71 1.08
C THR A 256 9.42 -0.25 -0.34
N TYR A 257 9.07 -1.05 -1.35
CA TYR A 257 9.31 -0.75 -2.76
C TYR A 257 8.19 0.08 -3.39
N ASN A 258 6.94 -0.19 -3.02
CA ASN A 258 5.78 0.56 -3.50
C ASN A 258 4.73 0.71 -2.40
N MET A 259 3.88 1.73 -2.50
CA MET A 259 2.76 1.91 -1.59
C MET A 259 1.59 2.67 -2.24
N LYS A 260 0.36 2.34 -1.82
CA LYS A 260 -0.86 3.05 -2.20
C LYS A 260 -1.71 3.33 -0.96
N ILE A 261 -2.10 4.59 -0.74
CA ILE A 261 -3.03 4.95 0.33
C ILE A 261 -4.45 4.55 -0.07
N TYR A 262 -5.17 3.92 0.85
CA TYR A 262 -6.57 3.57 0.63
C TYR A 262 -7.49 4.77 0.87
N CYS A 263 -8.19 5.22 -0.17
CA CYS A 263 -9.04 6.40 -0.12
C CYS A 263 -10.56 6.11 -0.11
N GLY A 264 -10.94 4.86 0.19
CA GLY A 264 -12.34 4.44 0.22
C GLY A 264 -12.77 3.77 -1.08
N LYS A 265 -14.07 3.80 -1.39
CA LYS A 265 -14.62 3.18 -2.60
C LYS A 265 -14.28 4.03 -3.83
N GLU A 266 -13.47 3.48 -4.72
CA GLU A 266 -13.31 3.95 -6.10
C GLU A 266 -14.58 3.51 -6.86
N SER A 267 -15.31 4.47 -7.45
CA SER A 267 -16.58 4.24 -8.12
C SER A 267 -16.36 3.75 -9.54
N GLU A 268 -16.22 2.45 -9.74
CA GLU A 268 -15.94 1.95 -11.08
C GLU A 268 -16.61 0.60 -11.37
N ASN A 269 -17.28 0.55 -12.53
CA ASN A 269 -17.91 -0.63 -13.10
C ASN A 269 -16.84 -1.58 -13.63
N PHE A 270 -16.47 -2.62 -12.88
CA PHE A 270 -15.36 -3.48 -13.33
C PHE A 270 -15.65 -4.96 -13.45
N VAL A 271 -15.18 -5.47 -14.58
CA VAL A 271 -14.94 -6.88 -14.91
C VAL A 271 -13.81 -7.48 -14.04
N VAL A 272 -13.00 -6.65 -13.36
CA VAL A 272 -11.83 -7.06 -12.57
C VAL A 272 -12.01 -6.68 -11.10
N SER A 273 -11.71 -7.62 -10.20
CA SER A 273 -11.79 -7.43 -8.74
C SER A 273 -10.95 -6.24 -8.24
N VAL A 274 -11.43 -5.55 -7.20
CA VAL A 274 -10.70 -4.43 -6.55
C VAL A 274 -9.34 -4.88 -6.00
N ALA A 275 -9.28 -6.10 -5.44
CA ALA A 275 -8.03 -6.67 -4.94
C ALA A 275 -7.03 -6.91 -6.07
N ASP A 276 -7.51 -7.40 -7.22
CA ASP A 276 -6.65 -7.68 -8.37
C ASP A 276 -6.05 -6.38 -8.92
N LYS A 277 -6.86 -5.32 -9.06
CA LYS A 277 -6.39 -4.00 -9.52
C LYS A 277 -5.33 -3.42 -8.61
N LEU A 278 -5.56 -3.51 -7.31
CA LEU A 278 -4.62 -3.03 -6.32
C LEU A 278 -3.29 -3.81 -6.40
N VAL A 279 -3.35 -5.14 -6.42
CA VAL A 279 -2.16 -5.99 -6.47
C VAL A 279 -1.38 -5.74 -7.77
N LEU A 280 -2.05 -5.74 -8.92
CA LEU A 280 -1.42 -5.49 -10.21
C LEU A 280 -0.84 -4.06 -10.28
N GLY A 281 -1.52 -3.07 -9.71
CA GLY A 281 -1.02 -1.70 -9.62
C GLY A 281 0.23 -1.57 -8.76
N LEU A 282 0.27 -2.24 -7.60
CA LEU A 282 1.47 -2.27 -6.75
C LEU A 282 2.65 -2.97 -7.45
N MET A 283 2.35 -4.05 -8.18
CA MET A 283 3.34 -4.88 -8.88
C MET A 283 3.81 -4.33 -10.22
N ASN A 284 3.25 -3.23 -10.75
CA ASN A 284 3.39 -2.83 -12.16
C ASN A 284 4.84 -2.86 -12.72
N ASN A 285 5.85 -2.49 -11.92
CA ASN A 285 7.26 -2.45 -12.33
C ASN A 285 8.04 -3.75 -12.03
N LEU A 286 7.38 -4.77 -11.49
CA LEU A 286 7.93 -6.06 -11.07
C LEU A 286 7.22 -7.25 -11.71
N LEU A 287 6.26 -7.01 -12.61
CA LEU A 287 5.64 -8.05 -13.43
C LEU A 287 6.63 -8.57 -14.49
N ASP A 288 6.24 -9.65 -15.17
CA ASP A 288 6.90 -10.19 -16.38
C ASP A 288 8.39 -10.57 -16.19
N SER A 289 8.76 -10.94 -14.97
CA SER A 289 10.18 -11.09 -14.58
C SER A 289 10.43 -12.30 -13.67
N GLY A 290 9.48 -13.24 -13.63
CA GLY A 290 9.60 -14.49 -12.87
C GLY A 290 9.60 -14.34 -11.36
N ARG A 291 9.23 -13.17 -10.83
CA ARG A 291 9.10 -12.93 -9.39
C ARG A 291 7.97 -13.75 -8.77
N ILE A 292 8.08 -13.97 -7.47
CA ILE A 292 7.07 -14.64 -6.66
C ILE A 292 6.44 -13.60 -5.72
N LEU A 293 5.16 -13.32 -5.94
CA LEU A 293 4.37 -12.48 -5.08
C LEU A 293 3.74 -13.31 -3.94
N PHE A 294 3.89 -12.80 -2.72
CA PHE A 294 3.26 -13.34 -1.53
C PHE A 294 2.13 -12.44 -1.02
N THR A 295 0.92 -12.95 -0.92
CA THR A 295 -0.29 -12.17 -0.58
C THR A 295 -1.08 -12.77 0.59
N ASP A 296 -1.74 -11.90 1.34
CA ASP A 296 -2.70 -12.31 2.37
C ASP A 296 -3.98 -12.92 1.77
N ASN A 297 -4.92 -13.32 2.62
CA ASN A 297 -6.16 -13.96 2.20
C ASN A 297 -7.18 -13.00 1.55
N TRP A 298 -7.08 -11.69 1.78
CA TRP A 298 -7.94 -10.70 1.13
C TRP A 298 -7.50 -10.44 -0.31
N ASN A 299 -6.23 -10.62 -0.64
CA ASN A 299 -5.72 -10.47 -1.99
C ASN A 299 -5.68 -11.79 -2.81
N THR A 300 -5.50 -12.94 -2.16
CA THR A 300 -5.31 -14.21 -2.87
C THR A 300 -6.61 -14.77 -3.48
N SER A 301 -6.56 -15.13 -4.77
CA SER A 301 -7.63 -15.84 -5.49
C SER A 301 -7.09 -16.61 -6.70
N VAL A 302 -7.85 -17.59 -7.19
CA VAL A 302 -7.53 -18.33 -8.44
C VAL A 302 -7.50 -17.38 -9.65
N GLY A 303 -8.44 -16.42 -9.72
CA GLY A 303 -8.47 -15.42 -10.80
C GLY A 303 -7.22 -14.54 -10.83
N LEU A 304 -6.76 -14.07 -9.67
CA LEU A 304 -5.51 -13.32 -9.56
C LEU A 304 -4.30 -14.18 -9.96
N ALA A 305 -4.26 -15.45 -9.52
CA ALA A 305 -3.19 -16.38 -9.86
C ALA A 305 -3.03 -16.53 -11.39
N ARG A 306 -4.15 -16.67 -12.12
CA ARG A 306 -4.15 -16.71 -13.59
C ARG A 306 -3.64 -15.42 -14.21
N LYS A 307 -4.11 -14.26 -13.76
CA LYS A 307 -3.69 -12.93 -14.26
C LYS A 307 -2.19 -12.66 -14.03
N LEU A 308 -1.66 -13.09 -12.89
CA LEU A 308 -0.21 -12.98 -12.62
C LEU A 308 0.58 -13.97 -13.47
N ALA A 309 0.06 -15.18 -13.67
CA ALA A 309 0.69 -16.18 -14.53
C ALA A 309 0.76 -15.73 -16.00
N THR A 310 -0.25 -15.03 -16.53
CA THR A 310 -0.16 -14.42 -17.88
C THR A 310 0.90 -13.32 -17.96
N ARG A 311 1.32 -12.78 -16.81
CA ARG A 311 2.32 -11.72 -16.66
C ARG A 311 3.61 -12.23 -16.04
N GLY A 312 3.99 -13.48 -16.35
CA GLY A 312 5.25 -14.09 -15.91
C GLY A 312 5.55 -13.98 -14.42
N THR A 313 4.51 -13.96 -13.57
CA THR A 313 4.64 -13.74 -12.12
C THR A 313 3.95 -14.87 -11.37
N LEU A 314 4.63 -15.41 -10.36
CA LEU A 314 4.11 -16.47 -9.51
C LEU A 314 3.39 -15.89 -8.29
N LEU A 315 2.44 -16.64 -7.74
CA LEU A 315 1.63 -16.25 -6.59
C LEU A 315 1.68 -17.35 -5.53
N VAL A 316 1.96 -16.96 -4.29
CA VAL A 316 1.78 -17.81 -3.11
C VAL A 316 1.01 -17.03 -2.06
N GLY A 317 -0.08 -17.59 -1.54
CA GLY A 317 -0.87 -16.85 -0.56
C GLY A 317 -1.81 -17.72 0.24
N THR A 318 -2.20 -17.21 1.41
CA THR A 318 -3.29 -17.83 2.17
C THR A 318 -4.61 -17.61 1.45
N LEU A 319 -5.49 -18.61 1.43
CA LEU A 319 -6.71 -18.58 0.62
C LEU A 319 -7.95 -18.61 1.51
N ARG A 320 -8.91 -17.70 1.27
CA ARG A 320 -10.22 -17.78 1.95
C ARG A 320 -11.06 -18.91 1.36
N ILE A 321 -11.73 -19.66 2.23
CA ILE A 321 -12.54 -20.82 1.85
C ILE A 321 -13.65 -20.49 0.83
N ASN A 322 -14.24 -19.30 0.94
CA ASN A 322 -15.38 -18.84 0.15
C ASN A 322 -14.98 -18.11 -1.14
N ARG A 323 -13.73 -18.21 -1.59
CA ARG A 323 -13.33 -17.67 -2.90
C ARG A 323 -13.96 -18.50 -4.01
N LYS A 324 -14.38 -17.80 -5.08
CA LYS A 324 -14.80 -18.43 -6.32
C LYS A 324 -13.69 -19.31 -6.88
N CYS A 325 -14.07 -20.35 -7.62
CA CYS A 325 -13.15 -21.28 -8.29
C CYS A 325 -12.27 -22.13 -7.37
N ASN A 326 -12.41 -22.04 -6.05
CA ASN A 326 -11.73 -22.95 -5.14
C ASN A 326 -12.20 -24.40 -5.34
N PRO A 327 -11.30 -25.39 -5.27
CA PRO A 327 -11.67 -26.78 -5.43
C PRO A 327 -12.47 -27.33 -4.24
N LYS A 328 -13.70 -27.80 -4.52
CA LYS A 328 -14.67 -28.23 -3.50
C LYS A 328 -14.14 -29.35 -2.61
N ASN A 329 -13.50 -30.36 -3.20
CA ASN A 329 -12.89 -31.48 -2.48
C ASN A 329 -11.80 -31.03 -1.49
N VAL A 330 -11.00 -30.01 -1.81
CA VAL A 330 -9.97 -29.51 -0.88
C VAL A 330 -10.59 -28.72 0.25
N ILE A 331 -11.51 -27.80 -0.05
CA ILE A 331 -12.13 -26.95 0.98
C ILE A 331 -12.93 -27.78 2.01
N THR A 332 -13.62 -28.85 1.56
CA THR A 332 -14.45 -29.71 2.42
C THR A 332 -13.69 -30.87 3.07
N ALA A 333 -12.44 -31.13 2.69
CA ALA A 333 -11.67 -32.24 3.25
C ALA A 333 -11.56 -32.14 4.78
N SER A 334 -11.93 -33.22 5.47
CA SER A 334 -11.74 -33.36 6.91
C SER A 334 -10.37 -33.98 7.18
N LEU A 335 -9.55 -33.28 7.94
CA LEU A 335 -8.14 -33.63 8.15
C LEU A 335 -7.83 -33.69 9.65
N ASN A 336 -7.07 -34.71 10.04
CA ASN A 336 -6.43 -34.80 11.35
C ASN A 336 -5.21 -33.88 11.41
N ARG A 337 -4.83 -33.45 12.61
CA ARG A 337 -3.66 -32.56 12.82
C ARG A 337 -2.41 -33.16 12.19
N GLY A 338 -1.71 -32.36 11.38
CA GLY A 338 -0.54 -32.75 10.60
C GLY A 338 -0.87 -33.16 9.16
N GLN A 339 -2.11 -33.57 8.87
CA GLN A 339 -2.48 -34.01 7.53
C GLN A 339 -2.60 -32.86 6.55
N ILE A 340 -2.30 -33.19 5.29
CA ILE A 340 -2.30 -32.28 4.14
C ILE A 340 -3.11 -32.95 3.04
N PHE A 341 -3.96 -32.18 2.39
CA PHE A 341 -4.64 -32.59 1.17
C PHE A 341 -4.67 -31.41 0.22
N GLY A 342 -4.45 -31.66 -1.06
CA GLY A 342 -4.62 -30.65 -2.07
C GLY A 342 -4.49 -31.22 -3.46
N ILE A 343 -4.70 -30.35 -4.42
CA ILE A 343 -4.79 -30.70 -5.83
C ILE A 343 -4.21 -29.56 -6.67
N GLU A 344 -3.95 -29.85 -7.94
CA GLU A 344 -3.37 -28.93 -8.90
C GLU A 344 -4.30 -28.77 -10.10
N SER A 345 -4.44 -27.57 -10.62
CA SER A 345 -5.16 -27.33 -11.86
C SER A 345 -4.31 -27.70 -13.07
N ASP A 346 -4.96 -27.86 -14.22
CA ASP A 346 -4.34 -28.06 -15.52
C ASP A 346 -3.48 -26.87 -15.99
N ASP A 347 -3.69 -25.69 -15.43
CA ASP A 347 -2.92 -24.47 -15.70
C ASP A 347 -1.89 -24.10 -14.60
N GLY A 348 -1.57 -25.05 -13.72
CA GLY A 348 -0.41 -24.92 -12.80
C GLY A 348 -0.70 -24.21 -11.49
N ILE A 349 -1.93 -24.23 -11.01
CA ILE A 349 -2.34 -23.65 -9.72
C ILE A 349 -2.54 -24.78 -8.73
N ALA A 350 -1.71 -24.85 -7.69
CA ALA A 350 -1.90 -25.76 -6.57
C ALA A 350 -2.74 -25.11 -5.47
N VAL A 351 -3.75 -25.82 -4.97
CA VAL A 351 -4.51 -25.45 -3.77
C VAL A 351 -4.42 -26.56 -2.76
N LEU A 352 -3.97 -26.23 -1.56
CA LEU A 352 -3.82 -27.18 -0.46
C LEU A 352 -4.52 -26.72 0.81
N LYS A 353 -4.97 -27.70 1.58
CA LYS A 353 -5.48 -27.59 2.94
C LYS A 353 -4.55 -28.35 3.86
N TRP A 354 -4.08 -27.68 4.90
CA TRP A 354 -3.25 -28.26 5.97
C TRP A 354 -3.93 -28.09 7.31
N LYS A 355 -3.99 -29.17 8.10
CA LYS A 355 -4.51 -29.12 9.46
C LYS A 355 -3.40 -28.90 10.47
N ASN A 356 -3.31 -27.69 11.02
CA ASN A 356 -2.52 -27.45 12.23
C ASN A 356 -3.44 -27.41 13.46
N LYS A 357 -3.40 -26.32 14.26
CA LYS A 357 -4.44 -26.03 15.28
C LYS A 357 -5.79 -25.71 14.62
N ARG A 358 -5.75 -25.12 13.44
CA ARG A 358 -6.90 -24.80 12.58
C ARG A 358 -6.56 -25.18 11.15
N ASP A 359 -7.59 -25.23 10.31
CA ASP A 359 -7.42 -25.44 8.87
C ASP A 359 -6.74 -24.21 8.27
N VAL A 360 -5.69 -24.43 7.49
CA VAL A 360 -5.00 -23.41 6.70
C VAL A 360 -5.13 -23.80 5.25
N LEU A 361 -5.69 -22.89 4.44
CA LEU A 361 -5.70 -23.03 2.99
C LEU A 361 -4.62 -22.15 2.38
N ILE A 362 -3.87 -22.71 1.44
CA ILE A 362 -2.88 -22.00 0.64
C ILE A 362 -3.16 -22.24 -0.85
N LEU A 363 -2.94 -21.19 -1.64
CA LEU A 363 -2.82 -21.24 -3.08
C LEU A 363 -1.35 -20.98 -3.44
N SER A 364 -0.82 -21.74 -4.40
CA SER A 364 0.56 -21.60 -4.89
C SER A 364 0.59 -21.88 -6.39
N THR A 365 1.25 -21.01 -7.16
CA THR A 365 1.67 -21.31 -8.54
C THR A 365 3.17 -21.59 -8.66
N LYS A 366 3.92 -21.42 -7.56
CA LYS A 366 5.37 -21.63 -7.49
C LYS A 366 5.73 -23.10 -7.33
N GLN A 367 5.14 -23.75 -6.34
CA GLN A 367 5.39 -25.15 -6.02
C GLN A 367 4.09 -25.92 -5.83
N CYS A 368 4.20 -27.24 -6.02
CA CYS A 368 3.14 -28.18 -5.78
C CYS A 368 3.08 -28.55 -4.28
N ILE A 369 2.46 -29.67 -3.94
CA ILE A 369 2.28 -30.11 -2.56
C ILE A 369 3.54 -30.81 -2.08
N GLU A 370 4.47 -29.98 -1.62
CA GLU A 370 5.72 -30.40 -1.02
C GLU A 370 5.73 -30.15 0.48
N THR A 371 6.42 -31.01 1.20
CA THR A 371 6.51 -30.93 2.67
C THR A 371 7.93 -31.14 3.13
N THR A 372 8.25 -30.55 4.27
CA THR A 372 9.52 -30.76 4.96
C THR A 372 9.29 -30.93 6.45
N ASN A 373 10.26 -31.56 7.12
CA ASN A 373 10.23 -31.77 8.55
C ASN A 373 10.78 -30.55 9.27
N ILE A 374 9.98 -29.96 10.16
CA ILE A 374 10.42 -28.94 11.12
C ILE A 374 10.26 -29.55 12.52
N GLY A 375 11.39 -29.91 13.13
CA GLY A 375 11.39 -30.71 14.35
C GLY A 375 10.68 -32.05 14.12
N GLN A 376 9.65 -32.34 14.93
CA GLN A 376 8.85 -33.57 14.83
C GLN A 376 7.59 -33.41 13.95
N HIS A 377 7.44 -32.30 13.23
CA HIS A 377 6.22 -31.99 12.47
C HIS A 377 6.49 -31.80 10.98
N GLN A 378 5.65 -32.43 10.16
CA GLN A 378 5.63 -32.22 8.71
C GLN A 378 4.86 -30.93 8.38
N LYS A 379 5.49 -30.02 7.66
CA LYS A 379 4.92 -28.72 7.27
C LYS A 379 5.02 -28.51 5.77
N PRO A 380 3.96 -27.98 5.11
CA PRO A 380 4.04 -27.62 3.69
C PRO A 380 5.11 -26.57 3.42
N VAL A 381 5.91 -26.76 2.38
CA VAL A 381 6.97 -25.82 1.97
C VAL A 381 6.39 -24.45 1.63
N SER A 382 5.23 -24.40 0.96
CA SER A 382 4.54 -23.15 0.63
C SER A 382 4.12 -22.34 1.86
N ILE A 383 3.83 -22.99 2.99
CA ILE A 383 3.57 -22.30 4.25
C ILE A 383 4.87 -21.76 4.86
N ILE A 384 6.00 -22.43 4.67
CA ILE A 384 7.31 -21.96 5.15
C ILE A 384 7.70 -20.69 4.38
N ASP A 385 7.67 -20.76 3.05
CA ASP A 385 7.97 -19.62 2.16
C ASP A 385 7.03 -18.44 2.39
N TYR A 386 5.75 -18.73 2.61
CA TYR A 386 4.76 -17.71 2.96
C TYR A 386 5.14 -16.98 4.25
N ASN A 387 5.46 -17.71 5.32
CA ASN A 387 5.77 -17.09 6.61
C ASN A 387 7.09 -16.32 6.58
N SER A 388 8.11 -16.81 5.87
CA SER A 388 9.39 -16.11 5.75
C SER A 388 9.23 -14.80 5.00
N THR A 389 8.52 -14.80 3.87
CA THR A 389 8.38 -13.60 3.02
C THR A 389 7.39 -12.61 3.60
N LYS A 390 6.25 -13.06 4.16
CA LYS A 390 5.28 -12.12 4.74
C LYS A 390 5.81 -11.31 5.91
N SER A 391 6.83 -11.80 6.60
CA SER A 391 7.50 -11.05 7.66
C SER A 391 8.10 -9.72 7.19
N PHE A 392 8.33 -9.52 5.88
CA PHE A 392 8.91 -8.27 5.37
C PHE A 392 8.01 -7.06 5.63
N ILE A 393 6.68 -7.24 5.62
CA ILE A 393 5.77 -6.15 5.98
C ILE A 393 5.82 -5.92 7.50
N ASP A 394 5.73 -6.98 8.29
CA ASP A 394 5.72 -6.90 9.76
C ASP A 394 7.00 -6.25 10.33
N VAL A 395 8.16 -6.43 9.66
CA VAL A 395 9.44 -5.80 10.05
C VAL A 395 9.53 -4.35 9.54
N SER A 396 8.85 -4.02 8.44
CA SER A 396 8.82 -2.66 7.89
C SER A 396 7.93 -1.72 8.70
N ASP A 397 6.93 -2.25 9.40
CA ASP A 397 5.96 -1.53 10.22
C ASP A 397 6.46 -1.32 11.65
#